data_AF-A0A448XE97-F1
#
_entry.id   AF-A0A448XE97-F1
#
_cell.length_a   1.000
_cell.length_b   1.000
_cell.length_c   1.000
_cell.angle_alpha   90.00
_cell.angle_beta   90.00
_cell.angle_gamma   90.00
#
_symmetry.space_group_name_H-M   'P 1'
#
loop_
_entity.id
_entity.type
_entity.pdbx_description
1 polymer ?
#
loop_
_entity_poly.entity_id
_entity_poly.type
_entity_poly.pdbx_seq_one_letter_code
_entity_poly.pdbx_strand_id
1 'polypeptide(L)'
;MNFAIVATGLPLAPDQILSMAPGLPGLSILPFAVAAYDLSASRMAFYEAARHDEFLFISGTKMRSLAKEGNSPPDGFMSPKAWQVLAMFYKELGSRPT
;
A
#
# COMPACT_ATOMS: atom_id res chain seq x y z
N MET A 1 7.75 -15.84 18.15
CA MET A 1 8.31 -14.75 18.99
C MET A 1 7.79 -13.45 18.39
N ASN A 2 6.60 -13.01 18.82
CA ASN A 2 5.95 -11.78 18.31
C ASN A 2 6.12 -10.70 19.37
N PHE A 3 7.03 -9.76 19.15
CA PHE A 3 6.98 -8.48 19.86
C PHE A 3 6.04 -7.57 19.09
N ALA A 4 4.75 -7.65 19.41
CA ALA A 4 3.82 -6.56 19.15
C ALA A 4 3.73 -5.77 20.46
N ILE A 5 4.31 -4.57 20.49
CA ILE A 5 3.94 -3.57 21.50
C ILE A 5 2.56 -3.08 21.08
N VAL A 6 1.52 -3.83 21.44
CA VAL A 6 0.15 -3.33 21.41
C VAL A 6 0.01 -2.51 22.68
N ALA A 7 0.10 -1.18 22.55
CA ALA A 7 -0.38 -0.26 23.56
C ALA A 7 -1.91 -0.35 23.60
N THR A 8 -2.42 -1.39 24.27
CA THR A 8 -3.85 -1.55 24.56
C THR A 8 -4.28 -0.41 25.48
N GLY A 9 -4.84 0.67 24.94
CA GLY A 9 -5.50 1.68 25.78
C GLY A 9 -5.70 3.09 25.22
N LEU A 10 -5.06 3.49 24.11
CA LEU A 10 -5.32 4.81 23.52
C LEU A 10 -6.07 4.67 22.18
N PRO A 11 -7.19 5.40 21.98
CA PRO A 11 -7.94 5.43 20.71
C PRO A 11 -7.25 6.33 19.68
N LEU A 12 -5.91 6.31 19.63
CA LEU A 12 -5.13 7.16 18.76
C LEU A 12 -4.61 6.39 17.56
N ALA A 13 -4.69 7.01 16.39
CA ALA A 13 -4.14 6.46 15.17
C ALA A 13 -2.60 6.38 15.24
N PRO A 14 -1.95 5.47 14.47
CA PRO A 14 -0.49 5.29 14.54
C PRO A 14 0.34 6.56 14.29
N ASP A 15 -0.13 7.45 13.41
CA ASP A 15 0.48 8.75 13.14
C ASP A 15 0.39 9.69 14.35
N GLN A 16 -0.73 9.67 15.06
CA GLN A 16 -0.92 10.42 16.31
C GLN A 16 0.02 9.88 17.40
N ILE A 17 0.15 8.56 17.53
CA ILE A 17 1.08 7.94 18.47
C ILE A 17 2.52 8.35 18.14
N LEU A 18 2.92 8.34 16.86
CA LEU A 18 4.26 8.76 16.44
C LEU A 18 4.55 10.22 16.74
N SER A 19 3.56 11.11 16.59
CA SER A 19 3.71 12.53 16.92
C SER A 19 3.96 12.78 18.42
N MET A 20 3.54 11.87 19.29
CA MET A 20 3.67 11.96 20.74
C MET A 20 4.79 11.06 21.29
N ALA A 21 5.54 10.38 20.42
CA ALA A 21 6.55 9.42 20.84
C ALA A 21 7.74 10.14 21.52
N PRO A 22 8.12 9.73 22.75
CA PRO A 22 9.27 10.31 23.43
C PRO A 22 10.55 9.97 22.68
N GLY A 23 11.48 10.92 22.60
CA GLY A 23 12.76 10.73 21.90
C GLY A 23 12.78 11.12 20.42
N LEU A 24 11.70 11.76 19.92
CA LEU A 24 11.66 12.40 18.59
C LEU A 24 11.69 13.95 18.61
N PRO A 25 12.42 14.65 19.51
CA PRO A 25 12.47 16.11 19.47
C PRO A 25 13.15 16.59 18.19
N GLY A 26 12.51 17.52 17.48
CA GLY A 26 13.03 18.09 16.22
C GLY A 26 12.62 17.35 14.94
N LEU A 27 11.87 16.25 15.05
CA LEU A 27 11.29 15.56 13.89
C LEU A 27 9.84 16.02 13.66
N SER A 28 9.53 16.47 12.44
CA SER A 28 8.16 16.78 12.01
C SER A 28 7.55 15.58 11.31
N ILE A 29 6.49 15.01 11.90
CA ILE A 29 5.71 13.94 11.27
C ILE A 29 4.75 14.55 10.25
N LEU A 30 4.75 14.02 9.02
CA LEU A 30 3.82 14.41 7.95
C LEU A 30 2.80 13.28 7.75
N PRO A 31 1.57 13.40 8.28
CA PRO A 31 0.55 12.40 8.06
C PRO A 31 0.02 12.47 6.63
N PHE A 32 -0.25 11.30 6.03
CA PHE A 32 -0.85 11.17 4.72
C PHE A 32 -2.16 10.40 4.81
N ALA A 33 -3.16 10.83 4.04
CA ALA A 33 -4.37 10.05 3.84
C ALA A 33 -4.09 8.83 2.95
N VAL A 34 -4.99 7.84 2.99
CA VAL A 34 -4.91 6.68 2.10
C VAL A 34 -4.99 7.15 0.65
N ALA A 35 -4.07 6.67 -0.19
CA ALA A 35 -4.12 6.88 -1.64
C ALA A 35 -4.57 5.59 -2.33
N ALA A 36 -5.43 5.73 -3.33
CA ALA A 36 -5.93 4.64 -4.15
C ALA A 36 -5.92 5.05 -5.63
N TYR A 37 -6.13 4.10 -6.54
CA TYR A 37 -6.15 4.40 -7.96
C TYR A 37 -7.51 5.00 -8.35
N ASP A 38 -7.53 6.27 -8.70
CA ASP A 38 -8.74 6.96 -9.17
C ASP A 38 -9.00 6.57 -10.63
N LEU A 39 -10.13 5.89 -10.86
CA LEU A 39 -10.56 5.43 -12.19
C LEU A 39 -10.94 6.60 -13.11
N SER A 40 -11.50 7.67 -12.55
CA SER A 40 -11.90 8.86 -13.31
C SER A 40 -10.68 9.63 -13.82
N ALA A 41 -9.63 9.71 -13.01
CA ALA A 41 -8.40 10.43 -13.33
C ALA A 41 -7.28 9.55 -13.89
N SER A 42 -7.47 8.23 -13.89
CA SER A 42 -6.49 7.22 -14.31
C SER A 42 -5.11 7.39 -13.66
N ARG A 43 -5.10 7.66 -12.34
CA ARG A 43 -3.87 7.88 -11.57
C ARG A 43 -4.08 7.65 -10.08
N MET A 44 -2.99 7.55 -9.33
CA MET A 44 -3.04 7.55 -7.86
C MET A 44 -3.51 8.90 -7.34
N ALA A 45 -4.51 8.90 -6.46
CA ALA A 45 -5.04 10.08 -5.77
C ALA A 45 -5.41 9.76 -4.32
N PHE A 46 -5.58 10.79 -3.49
CA PHE A 46 -6.11 10.60 -2.14
C PHE A 46 -7.54 10.09 -2.20
N TYR A 47 -7.84 9.10 -1.37
CA TYR A 47 -9.13 8.43 -1.36
C TYR A 47 -10.23 9.36 -0.80
N GLU A 48 -11.36 9.41 -1.51
CA GLU A 48 -12.55 10.15 -1.09
C GLU A 48 -13.70 9.17 -0.86
N ALA A 49 -14.16 9.05 0.38
CA ALA A 49 -15.24 8.11 0.74
C ALA A 49 -16.57 8.39 0.02
N ALA A 50 -16.82 9.64 -0.38
CA ALA A 50 -18.02 10.04 -1.13
C ALA A 50 -18.04 9.48 -2.56
N ARG A 51 -16.87 9.18 -3.15
CA ARG A 51 -16.71 8.63 -4.50
C ARG A 51 -16.12 7.22 -4.46
N HIS A 52 -16.47 6.41 -3.45
CA HIS A 52 -15.85 5.11 -3.20
C HIS A 52 -15.72 4.23 -4.46
N ASP A 53 -16.78 4.14 -5.25
CA ASP A 53 -16.85 3.30 -6.45
C ASP A 53 -15.93 3.77 -7.59
N GLU A 54 -15.41 5.00 -7.52
CA GLU A 54 -14.45 5.55 -8.47
C GLU A 54 -12.99 5.21 -8.10
N PHE A 55 -12.75 4.58 -6.95
CA PHE A 55 -11.42 4.20 -6.50
C PHE A 55 -11.20 2.69 -6.54
N LEU A 56 -10.10 2.29 -7.17
CA LEU A 56 -9.64 0.92 -7.22
C LEU A 56 -8.51 0.68 -6.20
N PHE A 57 -8.73 -0.30 -5.33
CA PHE A 57 -7.74 -0.76 -4.35
C PHE A 57 -7.03 -2.02 -4.85
N ILE A 58 -5.76 -1.87 -5.23
CA ILE A 58 -4.93 -2.99 -5.69
C ILE A 58 -4.03 -3.45 -4.54
N SER A 59 -4.47 -4.51 -3.84
CA SER A 59 -3.71 -5.10 -2.74
C SER A 59 -2.48 -5.89 -3.22
N GLY A 60 -1.55 -6.18 -2.31
CA GLY A 60 -0.40 -7.06 -2.60
C GLY A 60 -0.81 -8.46 -3.07
N THR A 61 -1.93 -8.98 -2.55
CA THR A 61 -2.50 -10.26 -3.02
C THR A 61 -2.98 -10.15 -4.46
N LYS A 62 -3.67 -9.05 -4.82
CA LYS A 62 -4.12 -8.82 -6.19
C LYS A 62 -2.94 -8.66 -7.16
N MET A 63 -1.89 -7.93 -6.77
CA MET A 63 -0.65 -7.81 -7.56
C MET A 63 -0.02 -9.18 -7.83
N ARG A 64 0.06 -10.04 -6.81
CA ARG A 64 0.58 -11.40 -6.98
C ARG A 64 -0.24 -12.22 -7.97
N SER A 65 -1.58 -12.13 -7.92
CA SER A 65 -2.46 -12.82 -8.88
C SER A 65 -2.27 -12.29 -10.30
N LEU A 66 -2.26 -10.96 -10.49
CA LEU A 66 -2.02 -10.34 -11.79
C LEU A 66 -0.69 -10.81 -12.40
N ALA A 67 0.39 -10.80 -11.62
CA ALA A 67 1.70 -11.26 -12.07
C ALA A 67 1.73 -12.75 -12.48
N LYS A 68 1.03 -13.61 -11.73
CA LYS A 68 0.89 -15.04 -12.04
C LYS A 68 0.10 -15.29 -13.32
N GLU A 69 -0.97 -14.53 -13.53
CA GLU A 69 -1.81 -14.57 -14.73
C GLU A 69 -1.15 -13.91 -15.95
N GLY A 70 -0.05 -13.18 -15.75
CA GLY A 70 0.60 -12.40 -16.81
C GLY A 70 -0.09 -11.08 -17.14
N ASN A 71 -1.03 -10.65 -16.29
CA ASN A 71 -1.74 -9.38 -16.40
C ASN A 71 -0.94 -8.23 -15.77
N SER A 72 -1.21 -7.00 -16.19
CA SER A 72 -0.64 -5.79 -15.59
C SER A 72 -1.69 -5.01 -14.81
N PRO A 73 -1.29 -4.25 -13.77
CA PRO A 73 -2.18 -3.28 -13.16
C PRO A 73 -2.53 -2.16 -14.16
N PRO A 74 -3.56 -1.33 -13.87
CA PRO A 74 -3.89 -0.17 -14.67
C PRO A 74 -2.69 0.76 -14.87
N ASP A 75 -2.66 1.44 -16.01
CA ASP A 75 -1.63 2.44 -16.28
C ASP A 75 -1.62 3.52 -15.21
N GLY A 76 -0.45 4.05 -14.85
CA GLY A 76 -0.35 5.05 -13.78
C GLY A 76 -0.49 4.52 -12.33
N PHE A 77 -0.81 3.24 -12.11
CA PHE A 77 -0.72 2.62 -10.78
C PHE A 77 0.73 2.45 -10.32
N MET A 78 1.60 2.03 -11.23
CA MET A 78 3.02 1.80 -10.98
C MET A 78 3.83 2.01 -12.25
N SER A 79 5.06 2.48 -12.11
CA SER A 79 6.00 2.54 -13.24
C SER A 79 6.11 1.16 -13.91
N PRO A 80 6.05 1.07 -15.26
CA PRO A 80 6.15 -0.20 -15.97
C PRO A 80 7.43 -0.99 -15.65
N LYS A 81 8.55 -0.29 -15.45
CA LYS A 81 9.82 -0.93 -15.08
C LYS A 81 9.76 -1.55 -13.69
N ALA A 82 9.14 -0.86 -12.72
CA ALA A 82 8.97 -1.39 -11.37
C ALA A 82 8.00 -2.57 -11.36
N TRP A 83 6.92 -2.50 -12.14
CA TRP A 83 6.00 -3.62 -12.31
C TRP A 83 6.70 -4.86 -12.88
N GLN A 84 7.56 -4.68 -13.89
CA GLN A 84 8.33 -5.79 -14.48
C GLN A 84 9.16 -6.54 -13.44
N VAL A 85 9.84 -5.82 -12.55
CA VAL A 85 10.63 -6.41 -11.45
C VAL A 85 9.73 -7.23 -10.52
N LEU A 86 8.57 -6.68 -10.11
CA LEU A 86 7.63 -7.39 -9.24
C LEU A 86 7.01 -8.61 -9.91
N ALA A 87 6.64 -8.48 -11.19
CA ALA A 87 6.07 -9.58 -11.96
C ALA A 87 7.05 -10.75 -12.10
N MET A 88 8.33 -10.45 -12.37
CA MET A 88 9.39 -11.46 -12.40
C MET A 88 9.55 -12.15 -11.04
N PHE A 89 9.63 -11.37 -9.95
CA PHE A 89 9.73 -11.92 -8.59
C PHE A 89 8.57 -12.88 -8.27
N TYR A 90 7.33 -12.52 -8.57
CA TYR A 90 6.18 -13.36 -8.28
C TYR A 90 6.11 -14.63 -9.15
N LYS A 91 6.60 -14.57 -10.39
CA LYS A 91 6.72 -15.76 -11.26
C LYS A 91 7.74 -16.74 -10.70
N GLU A 92 8.92 -16.26 -10.31
CA GLU A 92 9.97 -17.09 -9.72
C GLU A 92 9.52 -17.74 -8.40
N LEU A 93 8.86 -16.96 -7.53
CA LEU A 93 8.35 -17.47 -6.26
C LEU A 93 7.34 -18.61 -6.44
N GLY A 94 6.51 -18.55 -7.48
CA GLY A 94 5.57 -19.62 -7.81
C GLY A 94 6.22 -20.87 -8.38
N SER A 95 7.41 -20.75 -8.97
CA SER A 95 8.16 -21.87 -9.57
C SER A 95 9.07 -22.62 -8.61
N ARG A 96 9.28 -22.13 -7.37
CA ARG A 96 10.10 -22.86 -6.38
C ARG A 96 9.35 -24.11 -5.90
N PRO A 97 9.98 -25.30 -5.95
CA PRO A 97 9.41 -26.48 -5.32
C PRO A 97 9.35 -26.23 -3.81
N THR A 98 8.16 -26.39 -3.24
CA THR A 98 7.87 -26.30 -1.79
C THR A 98 8.28 -27.56 -1.06
#